data_AF-A0A7K0E9Z4-F1
#
_entry.id   AF-A0A7K0E9Z4-F1
#
_cell.length_a   1.000
_cell.length_b   1.000
_cell.length_c   1.000
_cell.angle_alpha   90.00
_cell.angle_beta   90.00
_cell.angle_gamma   90.00
#
_symmetry.space_group_name_H-M   'P 1'
#
loop_
_entity.id
_entity.type
_entity.pdbx_description
1 polymer ?
#
loop_
_entity_poly.entity_id
_entity_poly.type
_entity_poly.pdbx_seq_one_letter_code
_entity_poly.pdbx_strand_id
1 'polypeptide(L)'
;MPSKILLLFVILFCFKFGTSQETNKYNPYAQPKKWKKEEERLKKIREAAKSDLKVWEFTDYGDYKLYEADGYRARFTSNSSRLAKKDFIALASSNKGEKYSMLDLLIEYRGACEKQMTVKTTSIMYTNPIVQKFLETRDVNDLPVLGMLAAMKKGLQDQCDDLESIRFTLGPIYVPPKDGSGKNQEVVYNGHMNQNTGWKLKKGFDDAIADFVLKMYIEPDLSSNLAVKYEGACNPNQKFHIAPVFSNNTERYAYQKEETLNGYERVATRAIKQAVLECPAIETIEFTLEYLPEPMFVREDKKGVIRASKENNWALDVSDFGYFRSEGPTITDYSDVITLLEYREFPFIDRYADFFKLFYEDFMDVYGTTCRANLKNATKISIHAFESRYNSEGYKVSEYEIGEPQVSYVETAYLRRYQRYAHYNKGTVLYNIFKGFFGGNTQNGVDAILFRVRGQQYIRNYINNNCNGEELKAVYDYMQELAVGIN
;
A
#
# COMPACT_ATOMS: atom_id res chain seq x y z
N MET A 1 56.97 63.61 -0.60
CA MET A 1 58.08 64.25 -1.35
C MET A 1 59.08 64.80 -0.33
N PRO A 2 60.39 64.91 -0.63
CA PRO A 2 61.16 64.36 -1.76
C PRO A 2 61.56 62.87 -1.49
N SER A 3 62.23 62.05 -2.32
CA SER A 3 63.29 62.18 -3.36
C SER A 3 64.72 62.39 -2.80
N LYS A 4 65.81 61.81 -3.33
CA LYS A 4 66.04 60.99 -4.55
C LYS A 4 67.42 60.27 -4.53
N ILE A 5 67.74 59.47 -5.58
CA ILE A 5 69.09 58.98 -6.01
C ILE A 5 69.67 57.75 -5.24
N LEU A 6 70.59 56.91 -5.80
CA LEU A 6 70.58 55.93 -6.93
C LEU A 6 72.00 55.27 -7.09
N LEU A 7 72.17 54.24 -7.96
CA LEU A 7 73.32 53.32 -8.22
C LEU A 7 73.35 52.02 -7.35
N LEU A 8 73.43 50.75 -7.82
CA LEU A 8 73.49 50.03 -9.13
C LEU A 8 74.89 49.58 -9.65
N PHE A 9 75.19 48.25 -9.63
CA PHE A 9 75.86 47.35 -10.64
C PHE A 9 76.24 45.96 -10.01
N VAL A 10 75.75 44.77 -10.44
CA VAL A 10 76.24 43.69 -11.41
C VAL A 10 77.76 43.38 -11.30
N ILE A 11 78.38 42.16 -11.34
CA ILE A 11 78.27 40.84 -12.07
C ILE A 11 78.84 39.68 -11.13
N LEU A 12 78.64 38.33 -11.13
CA LEU A 12 78.09 37.19 -11.95
C LEU A 12 79.16 36.15 -12.49
N PHE A 13 78.76 34.88 -12.76
CA PHE A 13 79.52 33.68 -13.29
C PHE A 13 80.52 32.91 -12.35
N CYS A 14 80.97 31.64 -12.58
CA CYS A 14 80.26 30.35 -12.90
C CYS A 14 81.17 29.07 -12.93
N PHE A 15 80.57 27.86 -12.79
CA PHE A 15 81.01 26.49 -13.23
C PHE A 15 82.10 25.59 -12.52
N LYS A 16 81.63 24.43 -11.99
CA LYS A 16 82.13 23.00 -11.97
C LYS A 16 83.61 22.59 -11.73
N PHE A 17 83.81 21.53 -10.92
CA PHE A 17 83.98 20.11 -11.39
C PHE A 17 83.99 19.03 -10.26
N GLY A 18 83.37 17.86 -10.52
CA GLY A 18 83.61 16.55 -9.86
C GLY A 18 83.11 16.28 -8.42
N THR A 19 83.25 15.08 -7.80
CA THR A 19 83.18 13.68 -8.32
C THR A 19 83.13 12.60 -7.19
N SER A 20 82.04 11.81 -7.08
CA SER A 20 81.89 10.51 -6.33
C SER A 20 82.13 10.50 -4.80
N GLN A 21 81.64 9.55 -3.97
CA GLN A 21 80.62 8.47 -4.07
C GLN A 21 79.48 8.78 -3.05
N GLU A 22 78.39 8.03 -2.80
CA GLU A 22 77.95 6.69 -3.23
C GLU A 22 76.39 6.63 -3.28
N THR A 23 75.80 5.72 -4.05
CA THR A 23 74.34 5.72 -4.31
C THR A 23 73.56 4.65 -3.55
N ASN A 24 72.73 5.05 -2.60
CA ASN A 24 71.72 4.17 -1.99
C ASN A 24 70.30 4.51 -2.48
N LYS A 25 69.95 4.07 -3.70
CA LYS A 25 68.60 4.25 -4.29
C LYS A 25 67.62 3.17 -3.82
N TYR A 26 67.18 3.25 -2.56
CA TYR A 26 66.01 2.50 -2.13
C TYR A 26 64.75 3.13 -2.75
N ASN A 27 64.11 2.42 -3.70
CA ASN A 27 62.83 2.84 -4.29
C ASN A 27 61.67 2.04 -3.66
N PRO A 28 60.90 2.61 -2.72
CA PRO A 28 59.83 1.88 -2.02
C PRO A 28 58.66 1.47 -2.93
N TYR A 29 58.57 1.99 -4.16
CA TYR A 29 57.50 1.68 -5.11
C TYR A 29 57.85 0.55 -6.09
N ALA A 30 59.07 0.01 -6.03
CA ALA A 30 59.50 -1.11 -6.87
C ALA A 30 59.01 -2.46 -6.30
N GLN A 31 57.73 -2.80 -6.49
CA GLN A 31 57.17 -4.11 -6.12
C GLN A 31 58.08 -5.27 -6.59
N PRO A 32 58.61 -6.12 -5.70
CA PRO A 32 59.53 -7.19 -6.10
C PRO A 32 58.81 -8.21 -6.99
N LYS A 33 59.46 -8.65 -8.08
CA LYS A 33 58.88 -9.58 -9.08
C LYS A 33 58.29 -10.88 -8.50
N LYS A 34 58.73 -11.33 -7.31
CA LYS A 34 58.12 -12.45 -6.57
C LYS A 34 56.66 -12.20 -6.20
N TRP A 35 56.31 -10.99 -5.76
CA TRP A 35 54.96 -10.67 -5.29
C TRP A 35 53.95 -10.78 -6.43
N LYS A 36 54.22 -10.17 -7.59
CA LYS A 36 53.32 -10.27 -8.76
C LYS A 36 53.08 -11.71 -9.21
N LYS A 37 54.10 -12.58 -9.16
CA LYS A 37 53.94 -14.00 -9.51
C LYS A 37 53.10 -14.77 -8.49
N GLU A 38 53.16 -14.38 -7.22
CA GLU A 38 52.33 -14.97 -6.16
C GLU A 38 50.90 -14.40 -6.16
N GLU A 39 50.72 -13.11 -6.47
CA GLU A 39 49.41 -12.50 -6.75
C GLU A 39 48.73 -13.19 -7.96
N GLU A 40 49.47 -13.45 -9.05
CA GLU A 40 48.97 -14.24 -10.18
C GLU A 40 48.61 -15.68 -9.78
N ARG A 41 49.40 -16.31 -8.90
CA ARG A 41 49.12 -17.67 -8.39
C ARG A 41 47.86 -17.69 -7.53
N LEU A 42 47.74 -16.74 -6.59
CA LEU A 42 46.57 -16.59 -5.72
C LEU A 42 45.33 -16.17 -6.52
N LYS A 43 45.46 -15.33 -7.56
CA LYS A 43 44.38 -14.98 -8.48
C LYS A 43 43.87 -16.22 -9.20
N LYS A 44 44.76 -17.04 -9.78
CA LYS A 44 44.38 -18.31 -10.42
C LYS A 44 43.73 -19.30 -9.46
N ILE A 45 44.20 -19.39 -8.21
CA ILE A 45 43.59 -20.24 -7.18
C ILE A 45 42.20 -19.72 -6.80
N ARG A 46 41.99 -18.40 -6.70
CA ARG A 46 40.66 -17.80 -6.46
C ARG A 46 39.73 -17.96 -7.67
N GLU A 47 40.23 -17.82 -8.89
CA GLU A 47 39.46 -18.04 -10.12
C GLU A 47 39.03 -19.50 -10.26
N ALA A 48 39.90 -20.44 -9.90
CA ALA A 48 39.56 -21.87 -9.80
C ALA A 48 38.54 -22.14 -8.68
N ALA A 49 38.68 -21.53 -7.49
CA ALA A 49 37.68 -21.69 -6.43
C ALA A 49 36.31 -21.06 -6.80
N LYS A 50 36.29 -20.03 -7.66
CA LYS A 50 35.07 -19.37 -8.15
C LYS A 50 34.33 -20.15 -9.26
N SER A 51 34.87 -21.24 -9.81
CA SER A 51 34.10 -22.09 -10.74
C SER A 51 33.00 -22.87 -10.01
N ASP A 52 33.28 -23.31 -8.79
CA ASP A 52 32.44 -24.30 -8.09
C ASP A 52 31.41 -23.62 -7.16
N LEU A 53 31.69 -22.37 -6.75
CA LEU A 53 30.77 -21.53 -5.97
C LEU A 53 29.57 -21.06 -6.80
N LYS A 54 28.43 -20.89 -6.13
CA LYS A 54 27.26 -20.19 -6.68
C LYS A 54 27.48 -18.68 -6.55
N VAL A 55 26.90 -17.85 -7.44
CA VAL A 55 27.25 -16.42 -7.52
C VAL A 55 26.83 -15.59 -6.31
N TRP A 56 25.89 -16.08 -5.50
CA TRP A 56 25.51 -15.48 -4.20
C TRP A 56 26.46 -15.84 -3.05
N GLU A 57 27.45 -16.70 -3.30
CA GLU A 57 28.47 -17.13 -2.33
C GLU A 57 29.79 -16.37 -2.51
N PHE A 58 29.84 -15.48 -3.50
CA PHE A 58 30.98 -14.61 -3.78
C PHE A 58 31.17 -13.56 -2.67
N THR A 59 32.39 -13.46 -2.17
CA THR A 59 32.78 -12.53 -1.10
C THR A 59 33.08 -11.13 -1.60
N ASP A 60 33.47 -10.98 -2.88
CA ASP A 60 34.02 -9.73 -3.41
C ASP A 60 32.94 -8.99 -4.21
N TYR A 61 32.66 -7.73 -3.85
CA TYR A 61 31.60 -6.95 -4.49
C TYR A 61 31.90 -6.71 -5.98
N GLY A 62 31.01 -7.16 -6.85
CA GLY A 62 31.11 -7.00 -8.31
C GLY A 62 31.68 -8.22 -9.05
N ASP A 63 32.01 -9.32 -8.35
CA ASP A 63 32.27 -10.63 -8.96
C ASP A 63 31.12 -11.11 -9.85
N TYR A 64 31.45 -11.93 -10.84
CA TYR A 64 30.47 -12.50 -11.77
C TYR A 64 30.95 -13.82 -12.40
N LYS A 65 30.00 -14.68 -12.79
CA LYS A 65 30.21 -15.76 -13.76
C LYS A 65 29.79 -15.29 -15.17
N LEU A 66 30.40 -15.89 -16.20
CA LEU A 66 29.97 -15.79 -17.59
C LEU A 66 29.63 -17.18 -18.11
N TYR A 67 28.51 -17.30 -18.82
CA TYR A 67 28.12 -18.52 -19.52
C TYR A 67 27.93 -18.22 -21.00
N GLU A 68 28.57 -19.00 -21.85
CA GLU A 68 28.53 -18.82 -23.29
C GLU A 68 27.84 -20.02 -23.98
N ALA A 69 26.94 -19.71 -24.92
CA ALA A 69 26.28 -20.65 -25.84
C ALA A 69 25.89 -19.90 -27.12
N ASP A 70 25.92 -20.56 -28.27
CA ASP A 70 25.54 -20.02 -29.59
C ASP A 70 26.22 -18.69 -29.97
N GLY A 71 27.39 -18.44 -29.37
CA GLY A 71 28.16 -17.20 -29.50
C GLY A 71 27.55 -15.99 -28.77
N TYR A 72 26.60 -16.19 -27.85
CA TYR A 72 26.11 -15.17 -26.92
C TYR A 72 26.64 -15.44 -25.51
N ARG A 73 26.63 -14.40 -24.66
CA ARG A 73 27.08 -14.49 -23.26
C ARG A 73 25.96 -14.07 -22.32
N ALA A 74 25.83 -14.78 -21.21
CA ALA A 74 25.02 -14.39 -20.07
C ALA A 74 25.92 -14.14 -18.85
N ARG A 75 25.82 -12.96 -18.23
CA ARG A 75 26.59 -12.54 -17.06
C ARG A 75 25.73 -12.69 -15.80
N PHE A 76 26.25 -13.36 -14.79
CA PHE A 76 25.57 -13.64 -13.51
C PHE A 76 26.32 -12.97 -12.35
N THR A 77 25.61 -12.22 -11.52
CA THR A 77 26.17 -11.44 -10.37
C THR A 77 25.31 -11.64 -9.12
N SER A 78 25.91 -11.67 -7.94
CA SER A 78 25.18 -11.58 -6.66
C SER A 78 24.25 -10.37 -6.61
N ASN A 79 23.03 -10.51 -6.10
CA ASN A 79 22.22 -9.35 -5.73
C ASN A 79 22.75 -8.79 -4.39
N SER A 80 23.15 -7.52 -4.35
CA SER A 80 23.84 -6.94 -3.19
C SER A 80 22.93 -6.57 -2.00
N SER A 81 21.63 -6.84 -2.09
CA SER A 81 20.67 -6.60 -1.01
C SER A 81 20.87 -7.57 0.15
N ARG A 82 21.27 -7.05 1.32
CA ARG A 82 21.45 -7.82 2.56
C ARG A 82 20.19 -8.57 3.05
N LEU A 83 19.01 -8.21 2.54
CA LEU A 83 17.73 -8.84 2.88
C LEU A 83 17.42 -10.06 2.01
N ALA A 84 18.01 -10.16 0.81
CA ALA A 84 17.68 -11.13 -0.21
C ALA A 84 18.72 -12.27 -0.27
N LYS A 85 18.63 -13.22 0.67
CA LYS A 85 19.58 -14.35 0.75
C LYS A 85 19.43 -15.28 -0.45
N LYS A 86 20.54 -15.57 -1.13
CA LYS A 86 20.64 -16.37 -2.37
C LYS A 86 20.10 -15.71 -3.64
N ASP A 87 19.74 -14.43 -3.61
CA ASP A 87 19.37 -13.70 -4.82
C ASP A 87 20.58 -13.47 -5.75
N PHE A 88 20.33 -13.54 -7.05
CA PHE A 88 21.25 -13.13 -8.09
C PHE A 88 20.53 -12.37 -9.21
N ILE A 89 21.34 -11.71 -10.05
CA ILE A 89 20.92 -11.05 -11.28
C ILE A 89 21.65 -11.76 -12.43
N ALA A 90 20.94 -12.07 -13.51
CA ALA A 90 21.54 -12.60 -14.72
C ALA A 90 21.12 -11.80 -15.95
N LEU A 91 22.08 -11.44 -16.81
CA LEU A 91 21.89 -10.59 -17.98
C LEU A 91 22.51 -11.20 -19.24
N ALA A 92 21.69 -11.46 -20.26
CA ALA A 92 22.14 -11.82 -21.61
C ALA A 92 21.83 -10.68 -22.60
N SER A 93 22.69 -10.48 -23.59
CA SER A 93 22.56 -9.38 -24.58
C SER A 93 22.63 -9.91 -26.01
N SER A 94 21.95 -9.22 -26.94
CA SER A 94 22.16 -9.40 -28.39
C SER A 94 23.58 -9.07 -28.84
N ASN A 95 24.27 -8.21 -28.08
CA ASN A 95 25.64 -7.82 -28.31
C ASN A 95 26.61 -8.83 -27.68
N LYS A 96 27.58 -9.29 -28.48
CA LYS A 96 28.52 -10.35 -28.12
C LYS A 96 29.75 -9.81 -27.35
N GLY A 97 29.83 -8.50 -27.10
CA GLY A 97 30.87 -7.81 -26.35
C GLY A 97 30.61 -7.68 -24.84
N GLU A 98 31.45 -6.90 -24.16
CA GLU A 98 31.42 -6.71 -22.69
C GLU A 98 30.64 -5.48 -22.20
N LYS A 99 30.27 -4.57 -23.11
CA LYS A 99 29.53 -3.34 -22.79
C LYS A 99 28.21 -3.31 -23.54
N TYR A 100 27.12 -3.22 -22.79
CA TYR A 100 25.76 -3.10 -23.31
C TYR A 100 25.45 -1.66 -23.77
N SER A 101 24.69 -1.54 -24.84
CA SER A 101 24.12 -0.31 -25.38
C SER A 101 22.62 -0.21 -25.04
N MET A 102 22.06 1.00 -25.03
CA MET A 102 20.60 1.20 -24.99
C MET A 102 19.87 0.69 -26.25
N LEU A 103 20.63 0.35 -27.30
CA LEU A 103 20.11 -0.29 -28.52
C LEU A 103 20.17 -1.83 -28.47
N ASP A 104 20.82 -2.42 -27.46
CA ASP A 104 20.92 -3.87 -27.35
C ASP A 104 19.63 -4.46 -26.78
N LEU A 105 19.21 -5.61 -27.32
CA LEU A 105 18.18 -6.43 -26.70
C LEU A 105 18.80 -7.11 -25.47
N LEU A 106 18.27 -6.85 -24.28
CA LEU A 106 18.71 -7.48 -23.04
C LEU A 106 17.60 -8.40 -22.51
N ILE A 107 17.99 -9.58 -22.02
CA ILE A 107 17.16 -10.49 -21.22
C ILE A 107 17.70 -10.49 -19.79
N GLU A 108 16.86 -10.14 -18.82
CA GLU A 108 17.17 -10.13 -17.39
C GLU A 108 16.42 -11.24 -16.64
N TYR A 109 17.13 -11.86 -15.71
CA TYR A 109 16.58 -12.55 -14.54
C TYR A 109 17.02 -11.83 -13.25
N ARG A 110 16.16 -11.83 -12.23
CA ARG A 110 16.48 -11.32 -10.89
C ARG A 110 15.65 -12.05 -9.82
N GLY A 111 16.33 -12.63 -8.83
CA GLY A 111 15.72 -13.35 -7.71
C GLY A 111 16.57 -14.53 -7.23
N ALA A 112 16.01 -15.39 -6.38
CA ALA A 112 16.63 -16.63 -5.90
C ALA A 112 16.28 -17.83 -6.80
N CYS A 113 17.01 -18.94 -6.67
CA CYS A 113 16.74 -20.16 -7.43
C CYS A 113 15.36 -20.77 -7.13
N GLU A 114 14.62 -21.09 -8.20
CA GLU A 114 13.30 -21.72 -8.16
C GLU A 114 13.18 -22.77 -9.27
N LYS A 115 12.22 -23.70 -9.14
CA LYS A 115 11.94 -24.72 -10.16
C LYS A 115 11.53 -24.15 -11.51
N GLN A 116 10.87 -22.99 -11.52
CA GLN A 116 10.24 -22.39 -12.69
C GLN A 116 10.54 -20.88 -12.71
N MET A 117 11.43 -20.44 -13.60
CA MET A 117 12.02 -19.10 -13.54
C MET A 117 11.55 -18.22 -14.71
N THR A 118 11.09 -17.00 -14.45
CA THR A 118 10.73 -16.04 -15.52
C THR A 118 11.89 -15.13 -15.86
N VAL A 119 12.35 -15.20 -17.12
CA VAL A 119 13.28 -14.22 -17.69
C VAL A 119 12.52 -13.29 -18.65
N LYS A 120 12.82 -12.00 -18.59
CA LYS A 120 12.09 -10.98 -19.35
C LYS A 120 13.03 -10.06 -20.09
N THR A 121 12.60 -9.50 -21.22
CA THR A 121 13.36 -8.42 -21.84
C THR A 121 13.25 -7.13 -21.03
N THR A 122 14.30 -6.31 -21.05
CA THR A 122 14.19 -4.91 -20.65
C THR A 122 13.24 -4.15 -21.60
N SER A 123 12.84 -2.92 -21.25
CA SER A 123 11.99 -2.09 -22.11
C SER A 123 12.62 -1.86 -23.49
N ILE A 124 11.92 -2.24 -24.56
CA ILE A 124 12.37 -2.07 -25.96
C ILE A 124 11.51 -1.01 -26.63
N MET A 125 12.13 0.01 -27.21
CA MET A 125 11.43 0.98 -28.05
C MET A 125 11.05 0.35 -29.39
N TYR A 126 9.85 0.62 -29.90
CA TYR A 126 9.41 0.13 -31.21
C TYR A 126 10.29 0.60 -32.38
N THR A 127 11.12 1.64 -32.17
CA THR A 127 12.10 2.18 -33.13
C THR A 127 13.42 1.41 -33.18
N ASN A 128 13.66 0.45 -32.28
CA ASN A 128 14.92 -0.29 -32.26
C ASN A 128 15.06 -1.15 -33.53
N PRO A 129 16.13 -1.00 -34.34
CA PRO A 129 16.35 -1.77 -35.56
C PRO A 129 16.22 -3.29 -35.37
N ILE A 130 16.61 -3.82 -34.20
CA ILE A 130 16.64 -5.26 -33.95
C ILE A 130 15.25 -5.91 -33.89
N VAL A 131 14.18 -5.14 -33.63
CA VAL A 131 12.81 -5.66 -33.54
C VAL A 131 11.95 -5.37 -34.77
N GLN A 132 12.42 -4.59 -35.76
CA GLN A 132 11.56 -4.18 -36.89
C GLN A 132 10.96 -5.37 -37.62
N LYS A 133 11.80 -6.36 -37.99
CA LYS A 133 11.34 -7.56 -38.69
C LYS A 133 10.36 -8.38 -37.84
N PHE A 134 10.61 -8.54 -36.55
CA PHE A 134 9.67 -9.19 -35.62
C PHE A 134 8.34 -8.42 -35.49
N LEU A 135 8.34 -7.08 -35.56
CA LEU A 135 7.10 -6.29 -35.55
C LEU A 135 6.27 -6.48 -36.83
N GLU A 136 6.90 -6.85 -37.94
CA GLU A 136 6.25 -7.22 -39.20
C GLU A 136 5.78 -8.68 -39.22
N THR A 137 6.68 -9.64 -38.94
CA THR A 137 6.43 -11.09 -39.10
C THR A 137 5.74 -11.75 -37.91
N ARG A 138 5.93 -11.20 -36.71
CA ARG A 138 5.61 -11.81 -35.40
C ARG A 138 6.34 -13.14 -35.13
N ASP A 139 7.39 -13.47 -35.88
CA ASP A 139 8.21 -14.65 -35.64
C ASP A 139 9.37 -14.33 -34.68
N VAL A 140 9.45 -15.09 -33.58
CA VAL A 140 10.51 -14.99 -32.58
C VAL A 140 11.90 -15.34 -33.15
N ASN A 141 11.95 -16.10 -34.25
CA ASN A 141 13.21 -16.45 -34.94
C ASN A 141 13.87 -15.24 -35.63
N ASP A 142 13.15 -14.13 -35.83
CA ASP A 142 13.72 -12.87 -36.34
C ASP A 142 14.48 -12.08 -35.28
N LEU A 143 14.59 -12.60 -34.06
CA LEU A 143 15.32 -12.02 -32.94
C LEU A 143 16.46 -12.94 -32.47
N PRO A 144 17.56 -12.40 -31.91
CA PRO A 144 18.68 -13.20 -31.38
C PRO A 144 18.35 -13.98 -30.09
N VAL A 145 17.09 -13.98 -29.64
CA VAL A 145 16.67 -14.45 -28.31
C VAL A 145 16.95 -15.92 -28.06
N LEU A 146 16.95 -16.79 -29.09
CA LEU A 146 17.24 -18.21 -28.90
C LEU A 146 18.65 -18.45 -28.33
N GLY A 147 19.67 -17.81 -28.88
CA GLY A 147 21.05 -17.94 -28.40
C GLY A 147 21.28 -17.22 -27.07
N MET A 148 20.61 -16.09 -26.85
CA MET A 148 20.60 -15.40 -25.55
C MET A 148 19.98 -16.28 -24.46
N LEU A 149 18.86 -16.94 -24.75
CA LEU A 149 18.19 -17.89 -23.86
C LEU A 149 19.01 -19.18 -23.66
N ALA A 150 19.74 -19.66 -24.66
CA ALA A 150 20.65 -20.79 -24.52
C ALA A 150 21.79 -20.48 -23.53
N ALA A 151 22.40 -19.29 -23.63
CA ALA A 151 23.44 -18.83 -22.71
C ALA A 151 22.87 -18.59 -21.30
N MET A 152 21.68 -17.99 -21.21
CA MET A 152 20.96 -17.76 -19.94
C MET A 152 20.62 -19.10 -19.25
N LYS A 153 19.99 -20.04 -19.97
CA LYS A 153 19.65 -21.38 -19.48
C LYS A 153 20.87 -22.09 -18.93
N LYS A 154 22.00 -22.09 -19.65
CA LYS A 154 23.24 -22.74 -19.21
C LYS A 154 23.70 -22.23 -17.84
N GLY A 155 23.61 -20.92 -17.59
CA GLY A 155 23.91 -20.34 -16.29
C GLY A 155 22.85 -20.60 -15.23
N LEU A 156 21.55 -20.55 -15.59
CA LEU A 156 20.47 -20.87 -14.66
C LEU A 156 20.53 -22.34 -14.20
N GLN A 157 20.93 -23.28 -15.07
CA GLN A 157 21.15 -24.68 -14.73
C GLN A 157 22.42 -24.92 -13.87
N ASP A 158 23.50 -24.15 -14.07
CA ASP A 158 24.69 -24.20 -13.18
C ASP A 158 24.38 -23.67 -11.77
N GLN A 159 23.48 -22.69 -11.69
CA GLN A 159 23.13 -22.03 -10.44
C GLN A 159 21.98 -22.72 -9.69
N CYS A 160 20.94 -23.18 -10.38
CA CYS A 160 19.71 -23.67 -9.77
C CYS A 160 19.50 -25.16 -10.07
N ASP A 161 19.83 -26.00 -9.08
CA ASP A 161 19.90 -27.46 -9.24
C ASP A 161 18.51 -28.09 -9.53
N ASP A 162 17.44 -27.52 -8.97
CA ASP A 162 16.04 -27.95 -9.15
C ASP A 162 15.34 -27.38 -10.40
N LEU A 163 16.07 -26.76 -11.35
CA LEU A 163 15.46 -25.97 -12.43
C LEU A 163 14.75 -26.82 -13.50
N GLU A 164 13.42 -26.85 -13.46
CA GLU A 164 12.53 -27.58 -14.37
C GLU A 164 12.12 -26.78 -15.61
N SER A 165 11.88 -25.46 -15.47
CA SER A 165 11.44 -24.61 -16.58
C SER A 165 11.92 -23.15 -16.53
N ILE A 166 11.98 -22.54 -17.71
CA ILE A 166 12.22 -21.12 -17.94
C ILE A 166 11.07 -20.55 -18.77
N ARG A 167 10.37 -19.55 -18.24
CA ARG A 167 9.42 -18.73 -18.99
C ARG A 167 10.14 -17.52 -19.57
N PHE A 168 9.81 -17.15 -20.81
CA PHE A 168 10.36 -16.01 -21.53
C PHE A 168 9.24 -15.04 -21.93
N THR A 169 9.40 -13.76 -21.55
CA THR A 169 8.54 -12.66 -22.01
C THR A 169 9.35 -11.60 -22.74
N LEU A 170 8.94 -11.30 -23.97
CA LEU A 170 9.40 -10.19 -24.80
C LEU A 170 8.36 -9.07 -24.77
N GLY A 171 8.80 -7.85 -24.47
CA GLY A 171 7.96 -6.66 -24.40
C GLY A 171 7.44 -6.34 -22.99
N PRO A 172 6.38 -5.51 -22.86
CA PRO A 172 5.59 -4.94 -23.96
C PRO A 172 6.37 -3.96 -24.85
N ILE A 173 6.16 -4.05 -26.15
CA ILE A 173 6.62 -3.09 -27.16
C ILE A 173 5.41 -2.29 -27.63
N TYR A 174 5.42 -0.97 -27.39
CA TYR A 174 4.33 -0.08 -27.76
C TYR A 174 4.57 0.53 -29.15
N VAL A 175 3.82 0.05 -30.14
CA VAL A 175 3.88 0.54 -31.53
C VAL A 175 2.81 1.62 -31.73
N PRO A 176 3.16 2.86 -32.13
CA PRO A 176 2.16 3.91 -32.39
C PRO A 176 1.32 3.59 -33.63
N PRO A 177 0.07 4.09 -33.70
CA PRO A 177 -0.82 3.86 -34.84
C PRO A 177 -0.31 4.61 -36.10
N LYS A 178 -0.44 3.98 -37.27
CA LYS A 178 0.14 4.47 -38.54
C LYS A 178 -0.49 5.76 -39.08
N ASP A 179 -1.71 6.07 -38.64
CA ASP A 179 -2.46 7.29 -38.97
C ASP A 179 -2.29 8.41 -37.92
N GLY A 180 -1.62 8.12 -36.79
CA GLY A 180 -1.51 9.03 -35.65
C GLY A 180 -2.76 9.13 -34.77
N SER A 181 -3.83 8.37 -35.08
CA SER A 181 -5.15 8.49 -34.42
C SER A 181 -5.58 7.17 -33.76
N GLY A 182 -5.07 6.90 -32.56
CA GLY A 182 -5.46 5.73 -31.78
C GLY A 182 -4.65 5.52 -30.51
N LYS A 183 -4.88 4.39 -29.83
CA LYS A 183 -3.98 3.89 -28.79
C LYS A 183 -2.81 3.13 -29.43
N ASN A 184 -1.64 3.14 -28.81
CA ASN A 184 -0.52 2.31 -29.24
C ASN A 184 -0.91 0.82 -29.23
N GLN A 185 -0.54 0.07 -30.26
CA GLN A 185 -0.62 -1.38 -30.25
C GLN A 185 0.42 -1.91 -29.27
N GLU A 186 -0.03 -2.61 -28.22
CA GLU A 186 0.85 -3.38 -27.34
C GLU A 186 1.24 -4.70 -28.02
N VAL A 187 2.54 -4.99 -28.06
CA VAL A 187 3.08 -6.23 -28.63
C VAL A 187 3.86 -6.96 -27.54
N VAL A 188 3.39 -8.15 -27.19
CA VAL A 188 4.06 -9.07 -26.26
C VAL A 188 4.23 -10.42 -26.95
N TYR A 189 5.37 -11.07 -26.74
CA TYR A 189 5.53 -12.50 -27.03
C TYR A 189 5.87 -13.24 -25.73
N ASN A 190 5.08 -14.26 -25.41
CA ASN A 190 5.33 -15.18 -24.32
C ASN A 190 5.74 -16.55 -24.91
N GLY A 191 6.71 -17.20 -24.27
CA GLY A 191 7.16 -18.54 -24.61
C GLY A 191 7.80 -19.25 -23.42
N HIS A 192 8.09 -20.55 -23.55
CA HIS A 192 8.73 -21.33 -22.49
C HIS A 192 9.73 -22.35 -23.02
N MET A 193 10.64 -22.78 -22.14
CA MET A 193 11.58 -23.88 -22.34
C MET A 193 11.56 -24.73 -21.06
N ASN A 194 11.47 -26.05 -21.14
CA ASN A 194 11.49 -26.92 -19.96
C ASN A 194 12.26 -28.23 -20.21
N GLN A 195 12.62 -28.95 -19.14
CA GLN A 195 13.31 -30.23 -19.23
C GLN A 195 12.57 -31.22 -20.15
N ASN A 196 11.27 -31.38 -19.95
CA ASN A 196 10.43 -32.38 -20.62
C ASN A 196 10.33 -32.20 -22.16
N THR A 197 10.52 -30.98 -22.67
CA THR A 197 10.54 -30.66 -24.11
C THR A 197 11.95 -30.62 -24.70
N GLY A 198 12.96 -31.04 -23.94
CA GLY A 198 14.37 -30.96 -24.34
C GLY A 198 14.89 -29.54 -24.42
N TRP A 199 14.37 -28.63 -23.60
CA TRP A 199 14.73 -27.20 -23.56
C TRP A 199 14.59 -26.45 -24.90
N LYS A 200 13.60 -26.81 -25.71
CA LYS A 200 13.22 -26.07 -26.92
C LYS A 200 12.30 -24.91 -26.56
N LEU A 201 12.46 -23.75 -27.21
CA LEU A 201 11.52 -22.63 -27.05
C LEU A 201 10.21 -22.95 -27.75
N LYS A 202 9.12 -22.97 -26.99
CA LYS A 202 7.74 -22.99 -27.46
C LYS A 202 7.10 -21.62 -27.31
N LYS A 203 6.11 -21.32 -28.16
CA LYS A 203 5.24 -20.13 -28.06
C LYS A 203 4.11 -20.42 -27.06
N GLY A 204 3.74 -19.43 -26.25
CA GLY A 204 2.79 -19.60 -25.16
C GLY A 204 3.42 -20.27 -23.93
N PHE A 205 2.61 -20.46 -22.89
CA PHE A 205 3.04 -21.18 -21.69
C PHE A 205 2.55 -22.64 -21.62
N ASP A 206 1.54 -23.02 -22.43
CA ASP A 206 0.89 -24.34 -22.49
C ASP A 206 0.32 -24.85 -21.13
N ASP A 207 -0.44 -25.94 -21.16
CA ASP A 207 -0.84 -26.69 -19.96
C ASP A 207 0.35 -27.37 -19.25
N ALA A 208 1.55 -27.32 -19.86
CA ALA A 208 2.80 -27.88 -19.37
C ALA A 208 3.37 -27.18 -18.11
N ILE A 209 2.61 -26.26 -17.52
CA ILE A 209 2.92 -25.57 -16.25
C ILE A 209 1.68 -25.51 -15.35
N ALA A 210 0.85 -26.57 -15.33
CA ALA A 210 -0.35 -26.67 -14.49
C ALA A 210 -0.10 -26.42 -12.99
N ASP A 211 1.08 -26.82 -12.48
CA ASP A 211 1.52 -26.57 -11.11
C ASP A 211 2.23 -25.20 -10.92
N PHE A 212 2.03 -24.23 -11.82
CA PHE A 212 2.66 -22.91 -11.70
C PHE A 212 2.13 -22.13 -10.50
N VAL A 213 3.03 -21.83 -9.56
CA VAL A 213 2.80 -20.92 -8.44
C VAL A 213 3.09 -19.48 -8.88
N LEU A 214 2.04 -18.70 -9.14
CA LEU A 214 2.12 -17.26 -9.33
C LEU A 214 2.67 -16.60 -8.06
N LYS A 215 3.89 -16.07 -8.16
CA LYS A 215 4.53 -15.24 -7.13
C LYS A 215 4.48 -13.79 -7.53
N MET A 216 3.48 -13.07 -7.01
CA MET A 216 3.27 -11.67 -7.33
C MET A 216 3.54 -10.80 -6.11
N TYR A 217 4.53 -9.92 -6.23
CA TYR A 217 4.74 -8.80 -5.30
C TYR A 217 4.61 -7.49 -6.04
N ILE A 218 3.45 -6.83 -5.88
CA ILE A 218 3.26 -5.47 -6.34
C ILE A 218 3.79 -4.55 -5.25
N GLU A 219 5.00 -4.03 -5.45
CA GLU A 219 5.62 -3.05 -4.55
C GLU A 219 4.68 -1.86 -4.27
N PRO A 220 4.71 -1.25 -3.07
CA PRO A 220 3.99 -0.03 -2.78
C PRO A 220 4.14 1.06 -3.84
N ASP A 221 3.13 1.92 -3.96
CA ASP A 221 3.28 3.17 -4.71
C ASP A 221 3.93 4.23 -3.82
N LEU A 222 4.61 5.23 -4.39
CA LEU A 222 5.26 6.31 -3.63
C LEU A 222 4.29 7.16 -2.80
N SER A 223 2.99 6.98 -3.02
CA SER A 223 1.89 7.68 -2.36
C SER A 223 1.02 6.77 -1.48
N SER A 224 1.19 5.45 -1.53
CA SER A 224 0.40 4.49 -0.74
C SER A 224 1.22 3.25 -0.40
N ASN A 225 1.40 2.96 0.89
CA ASN A 225 2.14 1.77 1.38
C ASN A 225 1.43 0.43 1.05
N LEU A 226 0.32 0.47 0.31
CA LEU A 226 -0.48 -0.68 -0.10
C LEU A 226 0.25 -1.51 -1.16
N ALA A 227 0.23 -2.83 -0.98
CA ALA A 227 0.83 -3.81 -1.86
C ALA A 227 -0.08 -5.03 -2.03
N VAL A 228 0.15 -5.80 -3.10
CA VAL A 228 -0.32 -7.20 -3.17
C VAL A 228 0.87 -8.12 -2.97
N LYS A 229 0.72 -9.08 -2.07
CA LYS A 229 1.59 -10.25 -1.94
C LYS A 229 0.74 -11.49 -2.18
N TYR A 230 1.09 -12.28 -3.19
CA TYR A 230 0.40 -13.52 -3.53
C TYR A 230 1.41 -14.60 -3.91
N GLU A 231 1.19 -15.81 -3.40
CA GLU A 231 1.90 -17.04 -3.76
C GLU A 231 0.84 -18.16 -3.83
N GLY A 232 0.53 -18.63 -5.04
CA GLY A 232 -0.50 -19.65 -5.27
C GLY A 232 -0.75 -19.93 -6.75
N ALA A 233 -1.58 -20.93 -7.07
CA ALA A 233 -1.86 -21.32 -8.45
C ALA A 233 -2.60 -20.24 -9.26
N CYS A 234 -2.41 -20.21 -10.58
CA CYS A 234 -3.29 -19.47 -11.50
C CYS A 234 -4.71 -20.08 -11.48
N ASN A 235 -5.73 -19.28 -11.17
CA ASN A 235 -7.13 -19.71 -11.22
C ASN A 235 -7.94 -18.82 -12.20
N PRO A 236 -8.91 -19.36 -12.97
CA PRO A 236 -9.77 -18.53 -13.84
C PRO A 236 -10.51 -17.43 -13.08
N ASN A 237 -10.93 -17.73 -11.84
CA ASN A 237 -11.47 -16.78 -10.89
C ASN A 237 -10.43 -16.52 -9.80
N GLN A 238 -9.54 -15.56 -10.04
CA GLN A 238 -8.40 -15.28 -9.18
C GLN A 238 -8.81 -14.36 -8.02
N LYS A 239 -8.18 -14.55 -6.85
CA LYS A 239 -8.36 -13.66 -5.70
C LYS A 239 -7.03 -13.11 -5.23
N PHE A 240 -7.03 -11.83 -4.85
CA PHE A 240 -5.90 -11.13 -4.26
C PHE A 240 -6.33 -10.34 -3.03
N HIS A 241 -5.34 -9.96 -2.22
CA HIS A 241 -5.52 -9.14 -1.04
C HIS A 241 -4.56 -7.95 -1.10
N ILE A 242 -5.10 -6.75 -0.92
CA ILE A 242 -4.35 -5.50 -0.90
C ILE A 242 -4.21 -5.06 0.55
N ALA A 243 -2.97 -5.05 1.05
CA ALA A 243 -2.64 -4.71 2.43
C ALA A 243 -1.43 -3.77 2.50
N PRO A 244 -1.32 -2.92 3.53
CA PRO A 244 -0.16 -2.08 3.71
C PRO A 244 1.06 -2.92 4.10
N VAL A 245 2.19 -2.66 3.44
CA VAL A 245 3.47 -3.35 3.68
C VAL A 245 4.50 -2.33 4.13
N PHE A 246 5.12 -2.59 5.28
CA PHE A 246 6.11 -1.72 5.89
C PHE A 246 7.50 -2.36 5.86
N SER A 247 8.53 -1.55 5.62
CA SER A 247 9.94 -1.98 5.73
C SER A 247 10.42 -2.07 7.18
N ASN A 248 9.79 -1.31 8.10
CA ASN A 248 10.20 -1.20 9.49
C ASN A 248 9.05 -0.72 10.41
N ASN A 249 9.25 -0.78 11.74
CA ASN A 249 8.24 -0.37 12.72
C ASN A 249 7.95 1.14 12.72
N THR A 250 8.93 2.01 12.48
CA THR A 250 8.73 3.47 12.46
C THR A 250 7.78 3.87 11.34
N GLU A 251 7.95 3.26 10.17
CA GLU A 251 7.05 3.41 9.02
C GLU A 251 5.63 2.93 9.34
N ARG A 252 5.48 1.78 10.03
CA ARG A 252 4.19 1.28 10.51
C ARG A 252 3.50 2.24 11.50
N TYR A 253 4.25 2.90 12.38
CA TYR A 253 3.70 3.87 13.33
C TYR A 253 3.39 5.24 12.69
N ALA A 254 4.09 5.60 11.61
CA ALA A 254 3.84 6.82 10.84
C ALA A 254 2.73 6.66 9.78
N TYR A 255 2.27 5.44 9.52
CA TYR A 255 1.32 5.15 8.45
C TYR A 255 -0.07 5.75 8.72
N GLN A 256 -0.52 6.58 7.79
CA GLN A 256 -1.91 7.04 7.71
C GLN A 256 -2.67 6.13 6.73
N LYS A 257 -3.89 5.74 7.10
CA LYS A 257 -4.77 4.98 6.21
C LYS A 257 -5.16 5.82 4.98
N GLU A 258 -5.42 5.16 3.85
CA GLU A 258 -6.01 5.83 2.69
C GLU A 258 -7.40 6.40 3.03
N GLU A 259 -7.67 7.63 2.58
CA GLU A 259 -8.99 8.29 2.67
C GLU A 259 -9.91 7.95 1.48
N THR A 260 -9.40 7.25 0.46
CA THR A 260 -10.15 6.91 -0.77
C THR A 260 -9.67 5.59 -1.38
N LEU A 261 -10.47 4.99 -2.28
CA LEU A 261 -10.04 3.80 -3.04
C LEU A 261 -8.88 4.04 -4.01
N ASN A 262 -8.51 5.30 -4.32
CA ASN A 262 -7.48 5.63 -5.30
C ASN A 262 -6.16 4.84 -5.09
N GLY A 263 -5.70 4.67 -3.85
CA GLY A 263 -4.49 3.88 -3.54
C GLY A 263 -4.66 2.39 -3.86
N TYR A 264 -5.82 1.83 -3.51
CA TYR A 264 -6.19 0.44 -3.82
C TYR A 264 -6.34 0.22 -5.33
N GLU A 265 -6.96 1.14 -6.06
CA GLU A 265 -7.15 1.06 -7.52
C GLU A 265 -5.83 1.12 -8.30
N ARG A 266 -4.86 1.95 -7.88
CA ARG A 266 -3.51 1.99 -8.48
C ARG A 266 -2.78 0.65 -8.30
N VAL A 267 -2.90 0.04 -7.12
CA VAL A 267 -2.28 -1.26 -6.82
C VAL A 267 -3.00 -2.40 -7.57
N ALA A 268 -4.34 -2.42 -7.59
CA ALA A 268 -5.14 -3.38 -8.35
C ALA A 268 -4.80 -3.34 -9.85
N THR A 269 -4.72 -2.15 -10.44
CA THR A 269 -4.34 -1.96 -11.86
C THR A 269 -2.96 -2.54 -12.17
N ARG A 270 -1.98 -2.42 -11.25
CA ARG A 270 -0.65 -3.01 -11.39
C ARG A 270 -0.67 -4.53 -11.23
N ALA A 271 -1.44 -5.04 -10.25
CA ALA A 271 -1.63 -6.46 -10.01
C ALA A 271 -2.28 -7.18 -11.21
N ILE A 272 -3.33 -6.60 -11.81
CA ILE A 272 -3.98 -7.12 -13.03
C ILE A 272 -2.95 -7.31 -14.15
N LYS A 273 -2.13 -6.29 -14.43
CA LYS A 273 -1.14 -6.34 -15.52
C LYS A 273 -0.14 -7.47 -15.36
N GLN A 274 0.34 -7.74 -14.14
CA GLN A 274 1.24 -8.87 -13.88
C GLN A 274 0.48 -10.21 -13.90
N ALA A 275 -0.67 -10.30 -13.22
CA ALA A 275 -1.46 -11.53 -13.14
C ALA A 275 -1.91 -12.03 -14.52
N VAL A 276 -2.42 -11.16 -15.38
CA VAL A 276 -2.89 -11.53 -16.74
C VAL A 276 -1.72 -11.87 -17.67
N LEU A 277 -0.55 -11.25 -17.47
CA LEU A 277 0.67 -11.58 -18.22
C LEU A 277 1.20 -12.97 -17.88
N GLU A 278 1.17 -13.36 -16.60
CA GLU A 278 1.69 -14.62 -16.10
C GLU A 278 0.68 -15.78 -16.14
N CYS A 279 -0.61 -15.48 -16.02
CA CYS A 279 -1.73 -16.42 -16.00
C CYS A 279 -2.77 -16.06 -17.10
N PRO A 280 -2.54 -16.42 -18.38
CA PRO A 280 -3.43 -16.07 -19.49
C PRO A 280 -4.84 -16.70 -19.42
N ALA A 281 -5.02 -17.68 -18.53
CA ALA A 281 -6.29 -18.35 -18.24
C ALA A 281 -7.17 -17.62 -17.20
N ILE A 282 -6.72 -16.50 -16.61
CA ILE A 282 -7.59 -15.68 -15.75
C ILE A 282 -8.72 -15.07 -16.58
N GLU A 283 -9.93 -15.10 -16.02
CA GLU A 283 -11.17 -14.52 -16.57
C GLU A 283 -11.71 -13.42 -15.65
N THR A 284 -11.64 -13.62 -14.33
CA THR A 284 -12.02 -12.62 -13.31
C THR A 284 -10.97 -12.51 -12.19
N ILE A 285 -10.92 -11.33 -11.57
CA ILE A 285 -10.07 -11.04 -10.41
C ILE A 285 -10.92 -10.33 -9.33
N GLU A 286 -11.01 -10.88 -8.12
CA GLU A 286 -11.54 -10.19 -6.93
C GLU A 286 -10.38 -9.69 -6.04
N PHE A 287 -10.36 -8.39 -5.71
CA PHE A 287 -9.44 -7.79 -4.76
C PHE A 287 -10.15 -7.50 -3.43
N THR A 288 -9.69 -8.16 -2.37
CA THR A 288 -10.04 -7.82 -0.99
C THR A 288 -9.10 -6.74 -0.43
N LEU A 289 -9.57 -5.96 0.52
CA LEU A 289 -8.84 -4.86 1.17
C LEU A 289 -8.57 -5.21 2.63
N GLU A 290 -7.39 -4.89 3.17
CA GLU A 290 -7.09 -4.99 4.62
C GLU A 290 -8.06 -4.13 5.45
N TYR A 291 -8.42 -2.95 4.96
CA TYR A 291 -9.40 -2.06 5.57
C TYR A 291 -10.11 -1.22 4.50
N LEU A 292 -11.35 -0.83 4.78
CA LEU A 292 -12.09 0.13 3.95
C LEU A 292 -11.66 1.57 4.26
N PRO A 293 -11.37 2.43 3.27
CA PRO A 293 -11.15 3.86 3.49
C PRO A 293 -12.34 4.56 4.15
N GLU A 294 -12.08 5.44 5.11
CA GLU A 294 -13.07 6.40 5.58
C GLU A 294 -13.07 7.62 4.64
N PRO A 295 -14.22 8.11 4.14
CA PRO A 295 -15.58 7.87 4.61
C PRO A 295 -16.42 7.03 3.62
N MET A 296 -16.10 5.75 3.46
CA MET A 296 -16.80 4.83 2.55
C MET A 296 -17.51 3.68 3.30
N PHE A 297 -18.48 3.05 2.65
CA PHE A 297 -19.17 1.85 3.12
C PHE A 297 -19.25 0.78 2.03
N VAL A 298 -19.42 -0.48 2.43
CA VAL A 298 -19.84 -1.58 1.53
C VAL A 298 -21.36 -1.52 1.39
N ARG A 299 -21.89 -1.55 0.17
CA ARG A 299 -23.35 -1.53 -0.06
C ARG A 299 -23.99 -2.84 0.39
N GLU A 300 -25.30 -2.81 0.63
CA GLU A 300 -26.08 -4.00 0.96
C GLU A 300 -25.96 -5.10 -0.12
N ASP A 301 -25.97 -6.37 0.32
CA ASP A 301 -25.71 -7.57 -0.49
C ASP A 301 -24.38 -7.60 -1.28
N LYS A 302 -23.40 -6.74 -0.93
CA LYS A 302 -22.07 -6.71 -1.56
C LYS A 302 -20.99 -7.37 -0.69
N LYS A 303 -19.90 -7.79 -1.33
CA LYS A 303 -18.77 -8.47 -0.67
C LYS A 303 -17.72 -7.48 -0.14
N GLY A 304 -17.73 -6.23 -0.63
CA GLY A 304 -16.70 -5.25 -0.34
C GLY A 304 -15.40 -5.52 -1.07
N VAL A 305 -15.47 -5.86 -2.37
CA VAL A 305 -14.29 -6.14 -3.21
C VAL A 305 -14.25 -5.28 -4.47
N ILE A 306 -13.05 -4.87 -4.88
CA ILE A 306 -12.83 -4.33 -6.24
C ILE A 306 -12.76 -5.52 -7.19
N ARG A 307 -13.42 -5.45 -8.35
CA ARG A 307 -13.38 -6.53 -9.37
C ARG A 307 -12.76 -6.06 -10.66
N ALA A 308 -12.25 -7.00 -11.45
CA ALA A 308 -11.94 -6.81 -12.85
C ALA A 308 -12.25 -8.11 -13.63
N SER A 309 -12.68 -7.99 -14.89
CA SER A 309 -12.90 -9.15 -15.77
C SER A 309 -12.36 -8.93 -17.18
N LYS A 310 -12.04 -10.04 -17.84
CA LYS A 310 -11.57 -10.10 -19.23
C LYS A 310 -12.59 -9.51 -20.20
N GLU A 311 -13.88 -9.76 -19.96
CA GLU A 311 -15.01 -9.24 -20.75
C GLU A 311 -15.08 -7.71 -20.70
N ASN A 312 -14.92 -7.12 -19.51
CA ASN A 312 -14.89 -5.67 -19.31
C ASN A 312 -13.52 -5.04 -19.61
N ASN A 313 -12.69 -5.69 -20.44
CA ASN A 313 -11.33 -5.25 -20.83
C ASN A 313 -10.44 -4.91 -19.61
N TRP A 314 -10.62 -5.62 -18.50
CA TRP A 314 -9.95 -5.39 -17.22
C TRP A 314 -10.15 -4.01 -16.58
N ALA A 315 -11.24 -3.32 -16.90
CA ALA A 315 -11.69 -2.16 -16.13
C ALA A 315 -11.99 -2.56 -14.67
N LEU A 316 -11.69 -1.65 -13.73
CA LEU A 316 -12.02 -1.83 -12.32
C LEU A 316 -13.51 -1.54 -12.06
N ASP A 317 -14.19 -2.48 -11.43
CA ASP A 317 -15.50 -2.32 -10.82
C ASP A 317 -15.34 -2.07 -9.32
N VAL A 318 -15.77 -0.90 -8.86
CA VAL A 318 -15.80 -0.47 -7.46
C VAL A 318 -17.25 -0.32 -6.94
N SER A 319 -18.25 -0.84 -7.67
CA SER A 319 -19.68 -0.66 -7.33
C SER A 319 -20.12 -1.36 -6.03
N ASP A 320 -19.29 -2.23 -5.47
CA ASP A 320 -19.45 -2.79 -4.12
C ASP A 320 -19.45 -1.71 -3.02
N PHE A 321 -18.92 -0.52 -3.30
CA PHE A 321 -18.72 0.54 -2.33
C PHE A 321 -19.59 1.78 -2.60
N GLY A 322 -19.92 2.52 -1.54
CA GLY A 322 -20.57 3.84 -1.58
C GLY A 322 -19.85 4.87 -0.71
N TYR A 323 -20.07 6.16 -0.97
CA TYR A 323 -19.46 7.27 -0.22
C TYR A 323 -20.45 7.92 0.75
N PHE A 324 -20.10 8.00 2.04
CA PHE A 324 -21.00 8.55 3.09
C PHE A 324 -21.38 10.03 2.91
N ARG A 325 -20.63 10.79 2.11
CA ARG A 325 -20.89 12.21 1.83
C ARG A 325 -21.89 12.43 0.68
N SER A 326 -22.22 11.39 -0.07
CA SER A 326 -23.12 11.48 -1.25
C SER A 326 -24.26 10.46 -1.22
N GLU A 327 -24.12 9.36 -0.49
CA GLU A 327 -25.04 8.20 -0.54
C GLU A 327 -25.48 7.68 0.84
N GLY A 328 -24.95 8.25 1.94
CA GLY A 328 -25.35 7.86 3.30
C GLY A 328 -26.50 8.72 3.85
N PRO A 329 -27.40 8.18 4.69
CA PRO A 329 -28.45 8.97 5.32
C PRO A 329 -27.84 10.06 6.20
N THR A 330 -28.40 11.27 6.09
CA THR A 330 -27.99 12.45 6.85
C THR A 330 -28.95 12.65 8.00
N ILE A 331 -28.52 12.36 9.22
CA ILE A 331 -29.29 12.64 10.44
C ILE A 331 -29.07 14.11 10.78
N THR A 332 -30.15 14.90 10.76
CA THR A 332 -30.16 16.34 11.02
C THR A 332 -30.86 16.70 12.34
N ASP A 333 -31.90 15.96 12.72
CA ASP A 333 -32.63 16.17 13.97
C ASP A 333 -33.08 14.87 14.67
N TYR A 334 -33.95 14.99 15.68
CA TYR A 334 -34.49 13.84 16.44
C TYR A 334 -35.66 13.13 15.75
N SER A 335 -36.31 13.76 14.76
CA SER A 335 -37.29 13.10 13.89
C SER A 335 -36.57 12.10 13.00
N ASP A 336 -35.43 12.46 12.41
CA ASP A 336 -34.60 11.55 11.61
C ASP A 336 -34.18 10.31 12.43
N VAL A 337 -33.80 10.50 13.70
CA VAL A 337 -33.43 9.40 14.60
C VAL A 337 -34.61 8.48 14.89
N ILE A 338 -35.79 9.03 15.21
CA ILE A 338 -36.98 8.22 15.51
C ILE A 338 -37.41 7.42 14.27
N THR A 339 -37.48 8.05 13.10
CA THR A 339 -37.79 7.37 11.82
C THR A 339 -36.84 6.19 11.57
N LEU A 340 -35.54 6.38 11.78
CA LEU A 340 -34.54 5.32 11.59
C LEU A 340 -34.58 4.22 12.67
N LEU A 341 -35.09 4.52 13.87
CA LEU A 341 -35.34 3.51 14.90
C LEU A 341 -36.62 2.71 14.62
N GLU A 342 -37.65 3.35 14.06
CA GLU A 342 -38.94 2.71 13.70
C GLU A 342 -38.75 1.67 12.59
N TYR A 343 -38.05 2.02 11.51
CA TYR A 343 -37.72 1.07 10.43
C TYR A 343 -36.63 0.05 10.82
N ARG A 344 -36.00 0.22 12.01
CA ARG A 344 -34.78 -0.49 12.43
C ARG A 344 -33.58 -0.32 11.50
N GLU A 345 -33.59 0.74 10.68
CA GLU A 345 -32.57 1.03 9.67
C GLU A 345 -31.40 1.89 10.20
N PHE A 346 -31.41 2.29 11.49
CA PHE A 346 -30.41 3.19 12.09
C PHE A 346 -28.95 2.76 11.84
N PRO A 347 -28.21 3.42 10.92
CA PRO A 347 -26.99 2.84 10.38
C PRO A 347 -25.75 3.62 10.81
N PHE A 348 -24.60 2.94 10.86
CA PHE A 348 -23.28 3.53 11.15
C PHE A 348 -23.26 4.30 12.48
N ILE A 349 -23.68 3.62 13.56
CA ILE A 349 -23.87 4.21 14.89
C ILE A 349 -22.62 4.92 15.44
N ASP A 350 -21.42 4.50 15.04
CA ASP A 350 -20.15 5.15 15.41
C ASP A 350 -20.02 6.59 14.86
N ARG A 351 -20.50 6.85 13.64
CA ARG A 351 -20.50 8.19 13.02
C ARG A 351 -21.40 9.17 13.78
N TYR A 352 -22.52 8.66 14.28
CA TYR A 352 -23.53 9.45 14.99
C TYR A 352 -23.51 9.22 16.51
N ALA A 353 -22.43 8.61 17.06
CA ALA A 353 -22.39 8.12 18.43
C ALA A 353 -22.71 9.19 19.47
N ASP A 354 -22.14 10.39 19.33
CA ASP A 354 -22.38 11.50 20.26
C ASP A 354 -23.79 12.10 20.13
N PHE A 355 -24.35 12.09 18.91
CA PHE A 355 -25.71 12.54 18.65
C PHE A 355 -26.75 11.55 19.19
N PHE A 356 -26.49 10.24 19.02
CA PHE A 356 -27.28 9.16 19.61
C PHE A 356 -27.17 9.17 21.14
N LYS A 357 -26.00 9.41 21.73
CA LYS A 357 -25.83 9.57 23.20
C LYS A 357 -26.69 10.71 23.73
N LEU A 358 -26.77 11.82 23.00
CA LEU A 358 -27.61 12.96 23.34
C LEU A 358 -29.11 12.63 23.25
N PHE A 359 -29.54 12.07 22.12
CA PHE A 359 -30.91 11.59 21.90
C PHE A 359 -31.34 10.56 22.96
N TYR A 360 -30.47 9.61 23.29
CA TYR A 360 -30.76 8.53 24.24
C TYR A 360 -31.03 9.06 25.66
N GLU A 361 -30.30 10.07 26.15
CA GLU A 361 -30.62 10.72 27.44
C GLU A 361 -32.00 11.39 27.39
N ASP A 362 -32.24 12.21 26.36
CA ASP A 362 -33.51 12.95 26.19
C ASP A 362 -34.71 12.02 26.03
N PHE A 363 -34.57 10.92 25.27
CA PHE A 363 -35.61 9.91 25.08
C PHE A 363 -35.86 9.11 26.36
N MET A 364 -34.81 8.68 27.07
CA MET A 364 -34.96 7.87 28.28
C MET A 364 -35.61 8.64 29.43
N ASP A 365 -35.33 9.94 29.60
CA ASP A 365 -35.98 10.75 30.63
C ASP A 365 -37.47 10.98 30.35
N VAL A 366 -37.85 11.20 29.08
CA VAL A 366 -39.25 11.38 28.69
C VAL A 366 -40.01 10.05 28.72
N TYR A 367 -39.43 8.96 28.20
CA TYR A 367 -40.03 7.63 28.27
C TYR A 367 -40.19 7.17 29.73
N GLY A 368 -39.16 7.44 30.55
CA GLY A 368 -39.16 7.11 31.97
C GLY A 368 -40.23 7.82 32.78
N THR A 369 -40.57 9.06 32.41
CA THR A 369 -41.61 9.84 33.08
C THR A 369 -43.01 9.52 32.57
N THR A 370 -43.23 9.54 31.26
CA THR A 370 -44.56 9.30 30.66
C THR A 370 -44.94 7.81 30.70
N CYS A 371 -44.05 6.90 30.28
CA CYS A 371 -44.34 5.48 30.06
C CYS A 371 -43.82 4.56 31.16
N ARG A 372 -43.75 5.08 32.40
CA ARG A 372 -43.27 4.38 33.60
C ARG A 372 -43.90 3.00 33.81
N ALA A 373 -45.18 2.81 33.43
CA ALA A 373 -45.90 1.56 33.59
C ALA A 373 -45.34 0.40 32.72
N ASN A 374 -44.62 0.72 31.64
CA ASN A 374 -44.03 -0.26 30.73
C ASN A 374 -42.67 -0.77 31.21
N LEU A 375 -42.03 -0.08 32.17
CA LEU A 375 -40.68 -0.37 32.65
C LEU A 375 -40.64 -1.57 33.61
N LYS A 376 -39.85 -2.58 33.27
CA LYS A 376 -39.52 -3.71 34.14
C LYS A 376 -38.53 -3.26 35.21
N ASN A 377 -38.84 -3.48 36.49
CA ASN A 377 -37.95 -3.22 37.62
C ASN A 377 -37.29 -1.82 37.56
N ALA A 378 -38.11 -0.77 37.45
CA ALA A 378 -37.65 0.60 37.29
C ALA A 378 -36.92 1.15 38.53
N THR A 379 -35.69 1.63 38.35
CA THR A 379 -34.99 2.46 39.33
C THR A 379 -35.45 3.92 39.19
N LYS A 380 -35.77 4.57 40.32
CA LYS A 380 -36.01 6.03 40.38
C LYS A 380 -34.68 6.77 40.29
N ILE A 381 -34.60 7.78 39.44
CA ILE A 381 -33.51 8.75 39.36
C ILE A 381 -34.06 10.10 39.80
N SER A 382 -33.34 10.81 40.69
CA SER A 382 -33.64 12.19 41.08
C SER A 382 -32.48 13.08 40.68
N ILE A 383 -32.76 14.09 39.86
CA ILE A 383 -31.80 15.07 39.36
C ILE A 383 -32.05 16.38 40.11
N HIS A 384 -31.10 16.75 40.95
CA HIS A 384 -31.11 17.97 41.75
C HIS A 384 -30.31 19.05 41.01
N ALA A 385 -30.89 20.24 40.84
CA ALA A 385 -30.22 21.38 40.22
C ALA A 385 -29.71 22.34 41.31
N PHE A 386 -28.52 22.93 41.14
CA PHE A 386 -27.93 23.82 42.13
C PHE A 386 -27.39 25.11 41.49
N GLU A 387 -27.66 26.27 42.10
CA GLU A 387 -27.00 27.53 41.74
C GLU A 387 -25.74 27.67 42.59
N SER A 388 -24.57 27.49 41.96
CA SER A 388 -23.28 27.79 42.58
C SER A 388 -22.82 29.20 42.21
N ARG A 389 -22.48 30.03 43.20
CA ARG A 389 -21.84 31.33 42.99
C ARG A 389 -20.38 31.27 43.43
N TYR A 390 -19.50 31.89 42.64
CA TYR A 390 -18.06 31.92 42.86
C TYR A 390 -17.58 33.37 43.00
N ASN A 391 -16.53 33.62 43.79
CA ASN A 391 -15.89 34.93 43.86
C ASN A 391 -14.92 35.15 42.69
N SER A 392 -14.32 36.34 42.61
CA SER A 392 -13.32 36.72 41.59
C SER A 392 -12.03 35.89 41.61
N GLU A 393 -11.82 35.07 42.65
CA GLU A 393 -10.65 34.19 42.82
C GLU A 393 -10.99 32.71 42.52
N GLY A 394 -12.25 32.40 42.18
CA GLY A 394 -12.72 31.05 41.87
C GLY A 394 -13.20 30.22 43.06
N TYR A 395 -13.26 30.77 44.28
CA TYR A 395 -13.80 30.07 45.45
C TYR A 395 -15.34 30.09 45.46
N LYS A 396 -15.98 28.97 45.79
CA LYS A 396 -17.44 28.86 45.91
C LYS A 396 -17.93 29.62 47.14
N VAL A 397 -18.77 30.64 46.93
CA VAL A 397 -19.33 31.53 47.95
C VAL A 397 -20.66 31.03 48.48
N SER A 398 -21.51 30.48 47.59
CA SER A 398 -22.80 29.92 47.95
C SER A 398 -23.20 28.80 47.00
N GLU A 399 -24.00 27.88 47.49
CA GLU A 399 -24.67 26.82 46.72
C GLU A 399 -26.06 26.61 47.30
N TYR A 400 -27.10 26.63 46.47
CA TYR A 400 -28.47 26.30 46.87
C TYR A 400 -29.20 25.53 45.78
N GLU A 401 -30.15 24.70 46.18
CA GLU A 401 -30.95 23.89 45.26
C GLU A 401 -31.98 24.76 44.53
N ILE A 402 -32.19 24.52 43.22
CA ILE A 402 -33.08 25.29 42.36
C ILE A 402 -34.33 24.47 42.05
N GLY A 403 -35.43 24.78 42.75
CA GLY A 403 -36.74 24.16 42.52
C GLY A 403 -36.82 22.71 43.00
N GLU A 404 -37.87 22.01 42.55
CA GLU A 404 -38.10 20.60 42.88
C GLU A 404 -37.20 19.66 42.05
N PRO A 405 -36.69 18.55 42.61
CA PRO A 405 -35.85 17.61 41.86
C PRO A 405 -36.59 16.98 40.68
N GLN A 406 -36.01 17.03 39.48
CA GLN A 406 -36.55 16.31 38.32
C GLN A 406 -36.46 14.81 38.59
N VAL A 407 -37.60 14.11 38.56
CA VAL A 407 -37.67 12.66 38.73
C VAL A 407 -37.77 11.98 37.37
N SER A 408 -36.92 11.00 37.14
CA SER A 408 -36.91 10.11 35.97
C SER A 408 -36.94 8.64 36.44
N TYR A 409 -37.29 7.71 35.55
CA TYR A 409 -37.31 6.27 35.85
C TYR A 409 -36.67 5.48 34.71
N VAL A 410 -35.76 4.57 35.03
CA VAL A 410 -35.03 3.76 34.04
C VAL A 410 -35.05 2.30 34.50
N GLU A 411 -35.25 1.33 33.59
CA GLU A 411 -35.12 -0.09 33.96
C GLU A 411 -33.72 -0.35 34.55
N THR A 412 -33.67 -1.07 35.67
CA THR A 412 -32.41 -1.26 36.43
C THR A 412 -31.29 -1.90 35.58
N ALA A 413 -31.65 -2.65 34.53
CA ALA A 413 -30.70 -3.21 33.55
C ALA A 413 -29.91 -2.13 32.77
N TYR A 414 -30.52 -0.98 32.47
CA TYR A 414 -29.92 0.06 31.62
C TYR A 414 -29.36 1.26 32.40
N LEU A 415 -29.55 1.30 33.73
CA LEU A 415 -29.17 2.40 34.62
C LEU A 415 -27.72 2.87 34.43
N ARG A 416 -26.75 1.94 34.41
CA ARG A 416 -25.32 2.28 34.24
C ARG A 416 -25.02 2.94 32.89
N ARG A 417 -25.72 2.52 31.84
CA ARG A 417 -25.57 3.07 30.47
C ARG A 417 -26.15 4.48 30.38
N TYR A 418 -27.36 4.67 30.92
CA TYR A 418 -27.96 5.99 31.06
C TYR A 418 -27.04 6.95 31.84
N GLN A 419 -26.50 6.52 32.99
CA GLN A 419 -25.57 7.34 33.79
C GLN A 419 -24.31 7.74 33.01
N ARG A 420 -23.74 6.82 32.22
CA ARG A 420 -22.58 7.09 31.35
C ARG A 420 -22.88 8.18 30.31
N TYR A 421 -24.00 8.07 29.59
CA TYR A 421 -24.34 9.05 28.54
C TYR A 421 -24.80 10.38 29.12
N ALA A 422 -25.59 10.38 30.21
CA ALA A 422 -25.99 11.59 30.90
C ALA A 422 -24.79 12.38 31.46
N HIS A 423 -23.74 11.71 31.93
CA HIS A 423 -22.49 12.37 32.33
C HIS A 423 -21.77 13.00 31.13
N TYR A 424 -21.65 12.27 30.02
CA TYR A 424 -21.04 12.75 28.78
C TYR A 424 -21.76 13.98 28.21
N ASN A 425 -23.07 13.89 28.02
CA ASN A 425 -23.89 14.95 27.42
C ASN A 425 -23.84 16.26 28.20
N LYS A 426 -23.83 16.19 29.55
CA LYS A 426 -23.77 17.38 30.41
C LYS A 426 -22.45 18.15 30.23
N GLY A 427 -21.34 17.46 29.96
CA GLY A 427 -20.10 18.10 29.52
C GLY A 427 -20.20 18.67 28.10
N THR A 428 -20.56 17.84 27.13
CA THR A 428 -20.52 18.17 25.70
C THR A 428 -21.51 19.28 25.29
N VAL A 429 -22.72 19.31 25.86
CA VAL A 429 -23.73 20.34 25.57
C VAL A 429 -23.31 21.69 26.14
N LEU A 430 -22.86 21.73 27.40
CA LEU A 430 -22.33 22.97 28.00
C LEU A 430 -21.11 23.47 27.21
N TYR A 431 -20.18 22.58 26.84
CA TYR A 431 -19.03 22.94 26.02
C TYR A 431 -19.44 23.56 24.68
N ASN A 432 -20.37 22.97 23.94
CA ASN A 432 -20.80 23.50 22.64
C ASN A 432 -21.52 24.85 22.76
N ILE A 433 -22.36 25.03 23.78
CA ILE A 433 -23.02 26.30 24.10
C ILE A 433 -21.96 27.37 24.40
N PHE A 434 -21.07 27.12 25.38
CA PHE A 434 -20.03 28.07 25.77
C PHE A 434 -19.03 28.35 24.65
N LYS A 435 -18.70 27.38 23.80
CA LYS A 435 -17.85 27.56 22.61
C LYS A 435 -18.47 28.53 21.60
N GLY A 436 -19.78 28.52 21.41
CA GLY A 436 -20.48 29.53 20.62
C GLY A 436 -20.37 30.92 21.22
N PHE A 437 -20.77 31.05 22.50
CA PHE A 437 -20.76 32.34 23.22
C PHE A 437 -19.36 32.96 23.34
N PHE A 438 -18.33 32.20 23.75
CA PHE A 438 -16.95 32.71 23.89
C PHE A 438 -16.20 32.77 22.55
N GLY A 439 -16.65 32.05 21.52
CA GLY A 439 -16.11 32.15 20.15
C GLY A 439 -16.56 33.39 19.38
N GLY A 440 -17.31 34.31 20.01
CA GLY A 440 -17.81 35.54 19.39
C GLY A 440 -19.01 35.34 18.45
N ASN A 441 -19.51 34.10 18.31
CA ASN A 441 -20.70 33.80 17.52
C ASN A 441 -21.81 33.27 18.43
N THR A 442 -22.48 34.20 19.09
CA THR A 442 -23.60 33.95 20.02
C THR A 442 -24.78 33.22 19.36
N GLN A 443 -24.99 33.43 18.06
CA GLN A 443 -26.04 32.77 17.28
C GLN A 443 -25.89 31.24 17.34
N ASN A 444 -24.68 30.71 17.11
CA ASN A 444 -24.41 29.27 17.22
C ASN A 444 -24.70 28.70 18.62
N GLY A 445 -24.50 29.49 19.68
CA GLY A 445 -24.81 29.10 21.06
C GLY A 445 -26.32 29.05 21.33
N VAL A 446 -27.08 29.98 20.76
CA VAL A 446 -28.55 30.00 20.82
C VAL A 446 -29.14 28.86 19.99
N ASP A 447 -28.64 28.63 18.78
CA ASP A 447 -29.15 27.59 17.88
C ASP A 447 -28.92 26.18 18.45
N ALA A 448 -27.81 25.94 19.15
CA ALA A 448 -27.57 24.69 19.89
C ALA A 448 -28.58 24.45 21.03
N ILE A 449 -29.02 25.51 21.71
CA ILE A 449 -30.08 25.43 22.75
C ILE A 449 -31.43 25.17 22.08
N LEU A 450 -31.78 25.93 21.04
CA LEU A 450 -33.04 25.77 20.32
C LEU A 450 -33.16 24.38 19.67
N PHE A 451 -32.07 23.82 19.18
CA PHE A 451 -32.00 22.44 18.69
C PHE A 451 -32.44 21.44 19.75
N ARG A 452 -31.79 21.41 20.93
CA ARG A 452 -32.13 20.43 21.98
C ARG A 452 -33.55 20.65 22.53
N VAL A 453 -34.00 21.90 22.67
CA VAL A 453 -35.37 22.21 23.12
C VAL A 453 -36.41 21.70 22.13
N ARG A 454 -36.21 21.90 20.82
CA ARG A 454 -37.11 21.35 19.77
C ARG A 454 -37.08 19.82 19.76
N GLY A 455 -35.90 19.21 19.88
CA GLY A 455 -35.74 17.76 19.99
C GLY A 455 -36.50 17.16 21.17
N GLN A 456 -36.32 17.71 22.38
CA GLN A 456 -37.07 17.27 23.57
C GLN A 456 -38.58 17.47 23.44
N GLN A 457 -39.04 18.54 22.78
CA GLN A 457 -40.47 18.76 22.48
C GLN A 457 -41.00 17.70 21.50
N TYR A 458 -40.25 17.37 20.45
CA TYR A 458 -40.61 16.30 19.51
C TYR A 458 -40.73 14.95 20.21
N ILE A 459 -39.67 14.54 20.94
CA ILE A 459 -39.64 13.30 21.73
C ILE A 459 -40.84 13.23 22.68
N ARG A 460 -41.18 14.33 23.37
CA ARG A 460 -42.33 14.38 24.29
C ARG A 460 -43.67 14.22 23.58
N ASN A 461 -43.87 14.84 22.42
CA ASN A 461 -45.10 14.68 21.64
C ASN A 461 -45.23 13.24 21.12
N TYR A 462 -44.15 12.68 20.58
CA TYR A 462 -44.09 11.30 20.08
C TYR A 462 -44.40 10.27 21.17
N ILE A 463 -43.70 10.34 22.31
CA ILE A 463 -43.90 9.40 23.42
C ILE A 463 -45.30 9.57 24.05
N ASN A 464 -45.78 10.79 24.26
CA ASN A 464 -47.12 11.01 24.83
C ASN A 464 -48.24 10.41 23.96
N ASN A 465 -48.12 10.48 22.63
CA ASN A 465 -49.11 9.92 21.71
C ASN A 465 -49.04 8.39 21.63
N ASN A 466 -47.83 7.82 21.65
CA ASN A 466 -47.59 6.40 21.35
C ASN A 466 -47.34 5.52 22.59
N CYS A 467 -47.54 6.04 23.81
CA CYS A 467 -47.09 5.42 25.06
C CYS A 467 -47.56 3.97 25.31
N ASN A 468 -48.74 3.61 24.80
CA ASN A 468 -49.33 2.27 24.92
C ASN A 468 -49.22 1.43 23.63
N GLY A 469 -48.52 1.93 22.60
CA GLY A 469 -48.38 1.29 21.29
C GLY A 469 -47.18 0.33 21.22
N GLU A 470 -47.29 -0.71 20.39
CA GLU A 470 -46.20 -1.67 20.16
C GLU A 470 -45.02 -1.05 19.39
N GLU A 471 -45.28 -0.06 18.53
CA GLU A 471 -44.27 0.65 17.73
C GLU A 471 -43.25 1.39 18.63
N LEU A 472 -43.72 2.22 19.56
CA LEU A 472 -42.85 2.91 20.52
C LEU A 472 -42.06 1.93 21.39
N LYS A 473 -42.64 0.77 21.71
CA LYS A 473 -41.95 -0.29 22.45
C LYS A 473 -40.87 -0.96 21.60
N ALA A 474 -41.12 -1.22 20.32
CA ALA A 474 -40.12 -1.74 19.39
C ALA A 474 -38.96 -0.75 19.19
N VAL A 475 -39.24 0.56 19.13
CA VAL A 475 -38.25 1.65 19.14
C VAL A 475 -37.45 1.65 20.44
N TYR A 476 -38.11 1.54 21.60
CA TYR A 476 -37.42 1.46 22.90
C TYR A 476 -36.47 0.24 22.95
N ASP A 477 -36.98 -0.96 22.67
CA ASP A 477 -36.22 -2.20 22.74
C ASP A 477 -35.03 -2.17 21.75
N TYR A 478 -35.23 -1.72 20.50
CA TYR A 478 -34.15 -1.58 19.51
C TYR A 478 -33.10 -0.52 19.91
N MET A 479 -33.53 0.60 20.48
CA MET A 479 -32.60 1.60 21.03
C MET A 479 -31.74 1.01 22.17
N GLN A 480 -32.26 0.07 22.97
CA GLN A 480 -31.46 -0.63 23.99
C GLN A 480 -30.48 -1.66 23.41
N GLU A 481 -30.81 -2.29 22.29
CA GLU A 481 -29.92 -3.18 21.52
C GLU A 481 -28.75 -2.38 20.92
N LEU A 482 -29.05 -1.34 20.14
CA LEU A 482 -28.07 -0.43 19.53
C LEU A 482 -27.11 0.16 20.56
N ALA A 483 -27.64 0.61 21.69
CA ALA A 483 -26.84 1.24 22.74
C ALA A 483 -25.92 0.27 23.52
N VAL A 484 -25.90 -1.03 23.18
CA VAL A 484 -24.84 -1.99 23.62
C VAL A 484 -23.51 -1.69 22.92
N GLY A 485 -23.54 -1.38 21.61
CA GLY A 485 -22.33 -1.28 20.78
C GLY A 485 -21.47 -0.04 21.05
N ILE A 486 -22.11 1.07 21.45
CA ILE A 486 -21.42 2.34 21.71
C ILE A 486 -20.75 2.30 23.09
N ASN A 487 -19.54 2.86 23.19
CA ASN A 487 -18.83 3.10 24.45
C ASN A 487 -18.90 4.54 24.96
#